data_AF-A0A2J0Q6T3-F1
#
_entry.id   AF-A0A2J0Q6T3-F1
#
_cell.length_a   1.000
_cell.length_b   1.000
_cell.length_c   1.000
_cell.angle_alpha   90.00
_cell.angle_beta   90.00
_cell.angle_gamma   90.00
#
_symmetry.space_group_name_H-M   'P 1'
#
loop_
_entity.id
_entity.type
_entity.pdbx_description
1 polymer ?
#
loop_
_entity_poly.entity_id
_entity_poly.type
_entity_poly.pdbx_seq_one_letter_code
_entity_poly.pdbx_strand_id
1 'polypeptide(L)'
;MLAAQRTAKQLTILAVFLIIVGGISFTSYRIVSPPQPTPTPPPEAGLEPVKVLSTRVFSVRDNDYDFMALVKNPNQTHGSREVDYVLNFIGPDGEVVKSIPGKFYILPGQTRYVIESPLVIDKPFVTHEFKITDVVWNKLNILASAEIDLVVLNADYSEVNSGGLFSRVEGVSTNNSDFDLSDAEIVIVVLNSVGEPIAVNKTSISTFLSRTNRSFEVRWPSPFIGNFNRLDVGIYTNVFENTNFLRRVGGQERFQEFNGE
;
A
#
# COMPACT_ATOMS: atom_id res chain seq x y z
N MET A 1 72.37 29.88 -13.67
CA MET A 1 71.09 29.84 -14.42
C MET A 1 70.95 28.59 -15.30
N LEU A 2 71.99 28.18 -16.04
CA LEU A 2 71.95 27.01 -16.95
C LEU A 2 71.71 25.65 -16.26
N ALA A 3 72.22 25.45 -15.03
CA ALA A 3 72.03 24.19 -14.29
C ALA A 3 70.56 23.95 -13.88
N ALA A 4 69.85 25.01 -13.47
CA ALA A 4 68.44 24.95 -13.06
C ALA A 4 67.50 24.66 -14.25
N GLN A 5 67.83 25.15 -15.45
CA GLN A 5 67.07 24.84 -16.67
C GLN A 5 67.25 23.38 -17.11
N ARG A 6 68.42 22.78 -16.84
CA ARG A 6 68.70 21.37 -17.18
C ARG A 6 67.97 20.41 -16.25
N THR A 7 67.94 20.70 -14.95
CA THR A 7 67.19 19.90 -13.96
C THR A 7 65.68 20.01 -14.18
N ALA A 8 65.16 21.21 -14.51
CA ALA A 8 63.75 21.37 -14.86
C ALA A 8 63.35 20.53 -16.07
N LYS A 9 64.14 20.55 -17.15
CA LYS A 9 63.88 19.72 -18.35
C LYS A 9 63.92 18.21 -18.04
N GLN A 10 64.85 17.77 -17.20
CA GLN A 10 64.95 16.35 -16.79
C GLN A 10 63.74 15.91 -15.97
N LEU A 11 63.22 16.76 -15.07
CA LEU A 11 62.01 16.49 -14.31
C LEU A 11 60.77 16.42 -15.19
N THR A 12 60.64 17.31 -16.18
CA THR A 12 59.51 17.27 -17.12
C THR A 12 59.53 16.00 -17.97
N ILE A 13 60.69 15.60 -18.47
CA ILE A 13 60.84 14.36 -19.27
C ILE A 13 60.50 13.13 -18.41
N LEU A 14 60.96 13.08 -17.15
CA LEU A 14 60.66 11.99 -16.24
C LEU A 14 59.15 11.89 -15.92
N ALA A 15 58.49 13.04 -15.70
CA ALA A 15 57.04 13.08 -15.45
C ALA A 15 56.23 12.56 -16.65
N VAL A 16 56.59 12.99 -17.86
CA VAL A 16 55.95 12.50 -19.10
C VAL A 16 56.18 11.00 -19.27
N PHE A 17 57.40 10.51 -19.02
CA PHE A 17 57.73 9.09 -19.09
C PHE A 17 56.88 8.25 -18.11
N LEU A 18 56.74 8.69 -16.86
CA LEU A 18 55.94 7.99 -15.86
C LEU A 18 54.44 7.95 -16.21
N ILE A 19 53.90 9.03 -16.80
CA ILE A 19 52.50 9.06 -17.26
C ILE A 19 52.29 8.04 -18.38
N ILE A 20 53.21 7.98 -19.34
CA ILE A 20 53.12 7.04 -20.47
C ILE A 20 53.22 5.60 -19.97
N VAL A 21 54.21 5.29 -19.14
CA VAL A 21 54.41 3.94 -18.59
C VAL A 21 53.24 3.54 -17.68
N GLY A 22 52.73 4.46 -16.86
CA GLY A 22 51.56 4.24 -16.02
C GLY A 22 50.29 3.96 -16.83
N GLY A 23 50.06 4.72 -17.90
CA GLY A 23 48.92 4.52 -18.81
C GLY A 23 48.99 3.18 -19.55
N ILE A 24 50.16 2.80 -20.05
CA ILE A 24 50.39 1.50 -20.70
C ILE A 24 50.19 0.35 -19.70
N SER A 25 50.67 0.51 -18.47
CA SER A 25 50.53 -0.53 -17.43
C SER A 25 49.06 -0.70 -17.00
N PHE A 26 48.32 0.40 -16.85
CA PHE A 26 46.90 0.37 -16.51
C PHE A 26 46.03 -0.24 -17.62
N THR A 27 46.29 0.12 -18.87
CA THR A 27 45.58 -0.46 -20.03
C THR A 27 45.89 -1.94 -20.20
N SER A 28 47.15 -2.35 -20.05
CA SER A 28 47.56 -3.76 -20.06
C SER A 28 46.88 -4.54 -18.93
N TYR A 29 46.84 -3.98 -17.72
CA TYR A 29 46.13 -4.58 -16.59
C TYR A 29 44.64 -4.77 -16.86
N ARG A 30 43.96 -3.79 -17.48
CA ARG A 30 42.55 -3.90 -17.86
C ARG A 30 42.27 -4.93 -18.95
N ILE A 31 43.24 -5.21 -19.81
CA ILE A 31 43.13 -6.24 -20.86
C ILE A 31 43.35 -7.63 -20.28
N VAL A 32 44.32 -7.80 -19.38
CA VAL A 32 44.63 -9.09 -18.74
C VAL A 32 43.63 -9.43 -17.64
N SER A 33 43.14 -8.41 -16.93
CA SER A 33 42.14 -8.49 -15.86
C SER A 33 40.92 -7.65 -16.26
N PRO A 34 40.11 -8.11 -17.25
CA PRO A 34 38.86 -7.44 -17.56
C PRO A 34 38.02 -7.34 -16.28
N PRO A 35 37.32 -6.20 -16.05
CA PRO A 35 36.43 -6.09 -14.91
C PRO A 35 35.45 -7.26 -14.99
N GLN A 36 35.48 -8.12 -13.98
CA GLN A 36 34.53 -9.22 -13.94
C GLN A 36 33.13 -8.61 -13.95
N PRO A 37 32.22 -9.13 -14.79
CA PRO A 37 30.83 -8.72 -14.70
C PRO A 37 30.42 -8.90 -13.25
N THR A 38 29.89 -7.84 -12.63
CA THR A 38 29.28 -7.96 -11.30
C THR A 38 28.32 -9.14 -11.40
N PRO A 39 28.41 -10.14 -10.51
CA PRO A 39 27.53 -11.28 -10.57
C PRO A 39 26.11 -10.74 -10.62
N THR A 40 25.38 -11.10 -11.68
CA THR A 40 23.97 -10.74 -11.80
C THR A 40 23.30 -11.19 -10.51
N PRO A 41 22.63 -10.30 -9.75
CA PRO A 41 21.87 -10.74 -8.60
C PRO A 41 20.97 -11.88 -9.07
N PRO A 42 20.85 -12.97 -8.30
CA PRO A 42 19.95 -14.05 -8.66
C PRO A 42 18.59 -13.46 -9.06
N PRO A 43 17.93 -13.98 -10.12
CA PRO A 43 16.54 -13.64 -10.40
C PRO A 43 15.77 -13.81 -9.09
N GLU A 44 14.95 -12.83 -8.71
CA GLU A 44 14.24 -12.81 -7.44
C GLU A 44 13.25 -13.98 -7.42
N ALA A 45 13.75 -15.15 -7.04
CA ALA A 45 13.02 -16.40 -6.99
C ALA A 45 12.12 -16.37 -5.75
N GLY A 46 10.83 -16.62 -5.96
CA GLY A 46 9.93 -17.07 -4.91
C GLY A 46 8.86 -16.10 -4.40
N LEU A 47 8.53 -15.02 -5.13
CA LEU A 47 7.36 -14.22 -4.77
C LEU A 47 6.07 -15.02 -5.00
N GLU A 48 5.33 -15.24 -3.91
CA GLU A 48 4.06 -15.95 -3.95
C GLU A 48 2.92 -15.00 -4.36
N PRO A 49 1.90 -15.49 -5.10
CA PRO A 49 0.75 -14.67 -5.46
C PRO A 49 -0.07 -14.27 -4.22
N VAL A 50 -0.78 -13.15 -4.31
CA VAL A 50 -1.77 -12.76 -3.30
C VAL A 50 -2.83 -13.87 -3.18
N LYS A 51 -3.09 -14.30 -1.96
CA LYS A 51 -4.05 -15.38 -1.66
C LYS A 51 -5.42 -14.78 -1.35
N VAL A 52 -6.45 -15.22 -2.05
CA VAL A 52 -7.85 -14.92 -1.69
C VAL A 52 -8.28 -15.96 -0.65
N LEU A 53 -8.48 -15.52 0.59
CA LEU A 53 -8.83 -16.40 1.71
C LEU A 53 -10.34 -16.68 1.74
N SER A 54 -11.16 -15.68 1.48
CA SER A 54 -12.61 -15.80 1.39
C SER A 54 -13.21 -14.65 0.59
N THR A 55 -14.42 -14.86 0.07
CA THR A 55 -15.22 -13.81 -0.56
C THR A 55 -16.69 -13.96 -0.15
N ARG A 56 -17.42 -12.85 -0.08
CA ARG A 56 -18.85 -12.85 0.24
C ARG A 56 -19.54 -11.66 -0.41
N VAL A 57 -20.78 -11.88 -0.85
CA VAL A 57 -21.71 -10.85 -1.30
C VAL A 57 -22.83 -10.74 -0.28
N PHE A 58 -23.24 -9.51 0.03
CA PHE A 58 -24.30 -9.19 0.97
C PHE A 58 -25.41 -8.47 0.22
N SER A 59 -26.65 -8.95 0.34
CA SER A 59 -27.81 -8.24 -0.19
C SER A 59 -28.22 -7.16 0.80
N VAL A 60 -28.21 -5.89 0.38
CA VAL A 60 -28.61 -4.75 1.22
C VAL A 60 -30.09 -4.43 1.00
N ARG A 61 -30.48 -4.26 -0.27
CA ARG A 61 -31.87 -4.06 -0.74
C ARG A 61 -31.97 -4.50 -2.20
N ASP A 62 -33.13 -4.32 -2.82
CA ASP A 62 -33.33 -4.71 -4.23
C ASP A 62 -32.23 -4.13 -5.13
N ASN A 63 -31.53 -5.03 -5.82
CA ASN A 63 -30.40 -4.75 -6.72
C ASN A 63 -29.19 -4.03 -6.10
N ASP A 64 -29.13 -3.85 -4.78
CA ASP A 64 -28.04 -3.19 -4.06
C ASP A 64 -27.32 -4.19 -3.17
N TYR A 65 -26.03 -4.33 -3.42
CA TYR A 65 -25.18 -5.33 -2.80
C TYR A 65 -23.92 -4.71 -2.24
N ASP A 66 -23.35 -5.35 -1.23
CA ASP A 66 -21.98 -5.12 -0.82
C ASP A 66 -21.15 -6.37 -1.12
N PHE A 67 -19.87 -6.18 -1.40
CA PHE A 67 -18.93 -7.26 -1.61
C PHE A 67 -17.73 -7.13 -0.66
N MET A 68 -17.23 -8.28 -0.21
CA MET A 68 -16.00 -8.38 0.55
C MET A 68 -15.14 -9.53 0.05
N ALA A 69 -13.84 -9.29 -0.07
CA ALA A 69 -12.81 -10.32 -0.10
C ALA A 69 -11.84 -10.13 1.07
N LEU A 70 -11.45 -11.24 1.71
CA LEU A 70 -10.31 -11.28 2.61
C LEU A 70 -9.11 -11.79 1.84
N VAL A 71 -8.09 -10.96 1.69
CA VAL A 71 -6.88 -11.29 0.91
C VAL A 71 -5.64 -11.26 1.77
N LYS A 72 -4.64 -12.06 1.43
CA LYS A 72 -3.37 -12.14 2.13
C LYS A 72 -2.20 -12.00 1.17
N ASN A 73 -1.26 -11.12 1.51
CA ASN A 73 0.06 -11.12 0.94
C ASN A 73 0.95 -12.11 1.70
N PRO A 74 1.37 -13.23 1.08
CA PRO A 74 2.28 -14.18 1.72
C PRO A 74 3.72 -13.64 1.85
N ASN A 75 4.12 -12.67 1.03
CA ASN A 75 5.49 -12.18 0.95
C ASN A 75 5.81 -11.23 2.11
N GLN A 76 6.84 -11.55 2.90
CA GLN A 76 7.19 -10.81 4.12
C GLN A 76 8.00 -9.52 3.87
N THR A 77 8.61 -9.39 2.70
CA THR A 77 9.49 -8.25 2.35
C THR A 77 9.00 -7.44 1.16
N HIS A 78 7.96 -7.93 0.48
CA HIS A 78 7.41 -7.32 -0.73
C HIS A 78 5.93 -7.07 -0.53
N GLY A 79 5.50 -5.86 -0.83
CA GLY A 79 4.09 -5.53 -0.97
C GLY A 79 3.82 -5.10 -2.40
N SER A 80 2.57 -4.73 -2.68
CA SER A 80 2.22 -4.12 -3.95
C SER A 80 1.54 -2.79 -3.69
N ARG A 81 2.00 -1.75 -4.39
CA ARG A 81 1.29 -0.46 -4.42
C ARG A 81 -0.06 -0.58 -5.14
N GLU A 82 -0.15 -1.50 -6.10
CA GLU A 82 -1.32 -1.66 -6.94
C GLU A 82 -1.51 -3.14 -7.30
N VAL A 83 -2.67 -3.68 -6.93
CA VAL A 83 -3.14 -5.01 -7.24
C VAL A 83 -4.43 -4.82 -8.02
N ASP A 84 -4.40 -5.16 -9.30
CA ASP A 84 -5.57 -5.10 -10.15
C ASP A 84 -6.40 -6.38 -9.95
N TYR A 85 -7.72 -6.21 -9.91
CA TYR A 85 -8.65 -7.33 -9.84
C TYR A 85 -9.89 -7.07 -10.69
N VAL A 86 -10.64 -8.13 -10.92
CA VAL A 86 -11.99 -8.08 -11.49
C VAL A 86 -12.96 -8.88 -10.63
N LEU A 87 -14.12 -8.28 -10.35
CA LEU A 87 -15.27 -8.92 -9.71
C LEU A 87 -16.35 -9.15 -10.78
N ASN A 88 -16.60 -10.41 -11.10
CA ASN A 88 -17.63 -10.83 -12.04
C ASN A 88 -18.84 -11.36 -11.28
N PHE A 89 -20.03 -10.97 -11.73
CA PHE A 89 -21.31 -11.57 -11.32
C PHE A 89 -21.83 -12.41 -12.48
N ILE A 90 -22.20 -13.65 -12.20
CA ILE A 90 -22.51 -14.67 -13.20
C ILE A 90 -23.99 -15.04 -13.11
N GLY A 91 -24.68 -14.95 -14.24
CA GLY A 91 -26.10 -15.23 -14.40
C GLY A 91 -26.44 -16.72 -14.41
N PRO A 92 -27.73 -17.07 -14.42
CA PRO A 92 -28.19 -18.45 -14.46
C PRO A 92 -27.72 -19.25 -15.69
N ASP A 93 -27.48 -18.57 -16.82
CA ASP A 93 -27.05 -19.22 -18.07
C ASP A 93 -25.50 -19.27 -18.20
N GLY A 94 -24.79 -18.92 -17.12
CA GLY A 94 -23.32 -18.90 -17.05
C GLY A 94 -22.67 -17.66 -17.68
N GLU A 95 -23.46 -16.69 -18.10
CA GLU A 95 -23.01 -15.42 -18.65
C GLU A 95 -22.55 -14.45 -17.57
N VAL A 96 -21.56 -13.62 -17.85
CA VAL A 96 -21.18 -12.52 -16.94
C VAL A 96 -22.22 -11.40 -17.09
N VAL A 97 -23.05 -11.20 -16.07
CA VAL A 97 -24.11 -10.17 -16.08
C VAL A 97 -23.58 -8.79 -15.67
N LYS A 98 -22.48 -8.76 -14.90
CA LYS A 98 -21.76 -7.54 -14.50
C LYS A 98 -20.28 -7.88 -14.27
N SER A 99 -19.38 -7.01 -14.71
CA SER A 99 -17.95 -7.10 -14.44
C SER A 99 -17.47 -5.77 -13.89
N ILE A 100 -16.77 -5.79 -12.77
CA ILE A 100 -16.33 -4.61 -12.02
C ILE A 100 -14.81 -4.70 -11.86
N PRO A 101 -14.02 -3.98 -12.67
CA PRO A 101 -12.59 -3.87 -12.44
C PRO A 101 -12.36 -3.00 -11.20
N GLY A 102 -11.34 -3.35 -10.42
CA GLY A 102 -10.97 -2.59 -9.24
C GLY A 102 -9.49 -2.73 -8.93
N LYS A 103 -9.04 -1.91 -7.97
CA LYS A 103 -7.65 -1.86 -7.54
C LYS A 103 -7.56 -1.76 -6.03
N PHE A 104 -6.51 -2.35 -5.46
CA PHE A 104 -6.14 -2.12 -4.07
C PHE A 104 -4.62 -2.19 -3.91
N TYR A 105 -4.09 -1.94 -2.72
CA TYR A 105 -2.68 -2.12 -2.40
C TYR A 105 -2.52 -3.17 -1.31
N ILE A 106 -1.36 -3.78 -1.13
CA ILE A 106 -1.19 -4.74 -0.02
C ILE A 106 0.23 -4.67 0.51
N LEU A 107 0.37 -4.49 1.83
CA LEU A 107 1.66 -4.41 2.49
C LEU A 107 2.28 -5.80 2.66
N PRO A 108 3.61 -5.91 2.88
CA PRO A 108 4.25 -7.18 3.16
C PRO A 108 3.58 -7.93 4.32
N GLY A 109 3.31 -9.22 4.13
CA GLY A 109 2.70 -10.09 5.14
C GLY A 109 1.24 -9.76 5.51
N GLN A 110 0.65 -8.71 4.94
CA GLN A 110 -0.64 -8.18 5.35
C GLN A 110 -1.79 -9.11 4.96
N THR A 111 -2.72 -9.31 5.88
CA THR A 111 -4.09 -9.75 5.59
C THR A 111 -4.98 -8.51 5.61
N ARG A 112 -5.74 -8.25 4.54
CA ARG A 112 -6.63 -7.08 4.44
C ARG A 112 -7.98 -7.44 3.85
N TYR A 113 -8.98 -6.64 4.18
CA TYR A 113 -10.25 -6.63 3.47
C TYR A 113 -10.16 -5.81 2.19
N VAL A 114 -10.89 -6.25 1.16
CA VAL A 114 -11.18 -5.50 -0.07
C VAL A 114 -12.70 -5.42 -0.15
N ILE A 115 -13.24 -4.20 -0.09
CA ILE A 115 -14.68 -3.95 -0.03
C ILE A 115 -15.11 -3.15 -1.25
N GLU A 116 -16.18 -3.60 -1.90
CA GLU A 116 -16.90 -2.82 -2.91
C GLU A 116 -18.32 -2.58 -2.40
N SER A 117 -18.67 -1.30 -2.25
CA SER A 117 -19.94 -0.85 -1.67
C SER A 117 -20.18 0.62 -2.07
N PRO A 118 -21.37 0.99 -2.55
CA PRO A 118 -22.47 0.10 -2.95
C PRO A 118 -22.24 -0.54 -4.33
N LEU A 119 -22.80 -1.72 -4.56
CA LEU A 119 -22.83 -2.41 -5.85
C LEU A 119 -24.25 -2.53 -6.39
N VAL A 120 -24.54 -1.78 -7.45
CA VAL A 120 -25.84 -1.87 -8.14
C VAL A 120 -25.78 -2.89 -9.28
N ILE A 121 -26.59 -3.95 -9.17
CA ILE A 121 -26.64 -5.07 -10.11
C ILE A 121 -28.10 -5.31 -10.50
N ASP A 122 -28.48 -4.84 -11.68
CA ASP A 122 -29.89 -4.86 -12.15
C ASP A 122 -30.33 -6.21 -12.73
N LYS A 123 -29.39 -7.11 -13.00
CA LYS A 123 -29.65 -8.43 -13.57
C LYS A 123 -29.48 -9.51 -12.50
N PRO A 124 -30.35 -10.55 -12.50
CA PRO A 124 -30.19 -11.66 -11.57
C PRO A 124 -28.84 -12.36 -11.80
N PHE A 125 -28.20 -12.76 -10.71
CA PHE A 125 -26.97 -13.57 -10.73
C PHE A 125 -27.12 -14.74 -9.75
N VAL A 126 -26.38 -15.82 -10.01
CA VAL A 126 -26.37 -17.03 -9.18
C VAL A 126 -25.06 -17.17 -8.39
N THR A 127 -23.98 -16.56 -8.88
CA THR A 127 -22.68 -16.61 -8.22
C THR A 127 -21.80 -15.42 -8.61
N HIS A 128 -20.67 -15.28 -7.95
CA HIS A 128 -19.66 -14.25 -8.21
C HIS A 128 -18.26 -14.86 -8.27
N GLU A 129 -17.36 -14.21 -9.01
CA GLU A 129 -15.96 -14.57 -9.13
C GLU A 129 -15.09 -13.33 -8.85
N PHE A 130 -14.21 -13.42 -7.87
CA PHE A 130 -13.20 -12.39 -7.60
C PHE A 130 -11.84 -12.91 -8.06
N LYS A 131 -11.24 -12.22 -9.04
CA LYS A 131 -9.99 -12.64 -9.66
C LYS A 131 -8.97 -11.51 -9.63
N ILE A 132 -7.81 -11.80 -9.06
CA ILE A 132 -6.63 -10.94 -9.16
C ILE A 132 -6.06 -11.07 -10.57
N THR A 133 -5.90 -9.95 -11.26
CA THR A 133 -5.49 -9.90 -12.67
C THR A 133 -4.04 -9.49 -12.85
N ASP A 134 -3.54 -8.58 -12.02
CA ASP A 134 -2.14 -8.15 -12.06
C ASP A 134 -1.62 -7.76 -10.67
N VAL A 135 -0.33 -7.96 -10.44
CA VAL A 135 0.35 -7.60 -9.18
C VAL A 135 1.75 -7.07 -9.48
N VAL A 136 2.01 -5.81 -9.15
CA VAL A 136 3.33 -5.21 -9.27
C VAL A 136 4.04 -5.23 -7.91
N TRP A 137 4.88 -6.23 -7.69
CA TRP A 137 5.62 -6.36 -6.43
C TRP A 137 6.70 -5.29 -6.28
N ASN A 138 6.73 -4.67 -5.11
CA ASN A 138 7.74 -3.72 -4.70
C ASN A 138 8.30 -4.11 -3.33
N LYS A 139 9.63 -4.12 -3.23
CA LYS A 139 10.30 -4.25 -1.94
C LYS A 139 9.97 -3.03 -1.09
N LEU A 140 9.43 -3.27 0.10
CA LEU A 140 9.15 -2.21 1.07
C LEU A 140 10.19 -2.27 2.18
N ASN A 141 10.74 -1.12 2.55
CA ASN A 141 11.52 -1.05 3.77
C ASN A 141 10.56 -1.21 4.96
N ILE A 142 10.58 -2.38 5.60
CA ILE A 142 9.65 -2.73 6.69
C ILE A 142 9.71 -1.70 7.82
N LEU A 143 10.88 -1.09 8.07
CA LEU A 143 11.02 -0.05 9.09
C LEU A 143 10.16 1.18 8.75
N ALA A 144 10.09 1.59 7.49
CA ALA A 144 9.28 2.73 7.07
C ALA A 144 7.76 2.45 7.21
N SER A 145 7.32 1.20 7.02
CA SER A 145 5.92 0.83 7.27
C SER A 145 5.59 0.62 8.74
N ALA A 146 6.55 0.19 9.56
CA ALA A 146 6.36 -0.05 10.98
C ALA A 146 6.15 1.25 11.79
N GLU A 147 6.52 2.40 11.22
CA GLU A 147 6.29 3.72 11.83
C GLU A 147 4.86 4.23 11.62
N ILE A 148 4.06 3.57 10.77
CA ILE A 148 2.63 3.85 10.64
C ILE A 148 1.86 3.04 11.68
N ASP A 149 1.36 3.74 12.70
CA ASP A 149 0.52 3.19 13.76
C ASP A 149 -0.87 3.85 13.70
N LEU A 150 -1.82 3.09 13.13
CA LEU A 150 -3.23 3.48 13.03
C LEU A 150 -4.07 2.53 13.86
N VAL A 151 -4.89 3.08 14.75
CA VAL A 151 -5.69 2.31 15.70
C VAL A 151 -7.15 2.76 15.65
N VAL A 152 -8.07 1.82 15.79
CA VAL A 152 -9.49 2.11 16.04
C VAL A 152 -9.82 1.80 17.49
N LEU A 153 -10.45 2.75 18.16
CA LEU A 153 -10.84 2.71 19.56
C LEU A 153 -12.36 2.88 19.68
N ASN A 154 -12.95 2.14 20.62
CA ASN A 154 -14.36 2.27 21.01
C ASN A 154 -15.32 2.24 19.80
N ALA A 155 -15.14 1.28 18.89
CA ALA A 155 -16.07 1.06 17.81
C ALA A 155 -17.32 0.34 18.35
N ASP A 156 -18.46 1.03 18.34
CA ASP A 156 -19.71 0.56 18.92
C ASP A 156 -20.78 0.42 17.83
N TYR A 157 -21.47 -0.72 17.84
CA TYR A 157 -22.62 -0.99 16.99
C TYR A 157 -23.92 -0.57 17.68
N SER A 158 -24.80 0.10 16.96
CA SER A 158 -26.15 0.41 17.44
C SER A 158 -27.21 0.20 16.36
N GLU A 159 -28.32 -0.43 16.75
CA GLU A 159 -29.53 -0.47 15.94
C GLU A 159 -30.35 0.79 16.21
N VAL A 160 -30.71 1.49 15.13
CA VAL A 160 -31.45 2.75 15.18
C VAL A 160 -32.92 2.54 14.82
N ASN A 161 -33.20 1.72 13.81
CA ASN A 161 -34.56 1.37 13.35
C ASN A 161 -35.49 2.59 13.16
N SER A 162 -34.95 3.71 12.65
CA SER A 162 -35.68 4.97 12.50
C SER A 162 -35.13 5.82 11.35
N GLY A 163 -35.99 6.60 10.70
CA GLY A 163 -35.58 7.57 9.68
C GLY A 163 -34.89 6.97 8.45
N GLY A 164 -35.20 5.72 8.08
CA GLY A 164 -34.54 5.02 6.96
C GLY A 164 -33.13 4.52 7.28
N LEU A 165 -32.75 4.52 8.57
CA LEU A 165 -31.51 3.95 9.08
C LEU A 165 -31.83 2.70 9.90
N PHE A 166 -31.26 1.56 9.51
CA PHE A 166 -31.38 0.33 10.28
C PHE A 166 -30.37 0.32 11.42
N SER A 167 -29.08 0.42 11.10
CA SER A 167 -28.01 0.37 12.09
C SER A 167 -26.82 1.23 11.70
N ARG A 168 -25.94 1.47 12.67
CA ARG A 168 -24.71 2.24 12.48
C ARG A 168 -23.58 1.71 13.35
N VAL A 169 -22.36 2.02 12.94
CA VAL A 169 -21.16 1.87 13.76
C VAL A 169 -20.51 3.23 13.88
N GLU A 170 -20.24 3.64 15.12
CA GLU A 170 -19.51 4.86 15.45
C GLU A 170 -18.23 4.48 16.20
N GLY A 171 -17.17 5.26 16.03
CA GLY A 171 -15.92 5.02 16.77
C GLY A 171 -14.92 6.15 16.59
N VAL A 172 -13.73 5.96 17.18
CA VAL A 172 -12.62 6.90 17.07
C VAL A 172 -11.44 6.19 16.44
N SER A 173 -10.91 6.76 15.37
CA SER A 173 -9.62 6.38 14.81
C SER A 173 -8.53 7.28 15.38
N THR A 174 -7.34 6.73 15.55
CA THR A 174 -6.15 7.43 16.04
C THR A 174 -4.99 7.21 15.10
N ASN A 175 -4.31 8.30 14.72
CA ASN A 175 -3.03 8.24 14.05
C ASN A 175 -1.93 8.50 15.08
N ASN A 176 -1.33 7.42 15.58
CA ASN A 176 -0.22 7.47 16.52
C ASN A 176 1.13 7.66 15.81
N SER A 177 1.16 7.77 14.49
CA SER A 177 2.37 7.97 13.72
C SER A 177 2.87 9.42 13.80
N ASP A 178 4.12 9.65 13.41
CA ASP A 178 4.68 10.99 13.20
C ASP A 178 4.43 11.55 11.79
N PHE A 179 3.59 10.87 11.01
CA PHE A 179 3.26 11.21 9.64
C PHE A 179 1.82 11.73 9.52
N ASP A 180 1.69 12.86 8.83
CA ASP A 180 0.40 13.37 8.37
C ASP A 180 -0.01 12.59 7.12
N LEU A 181 -1.16 11.93 7.14
CA LEU A 181 -1.64 11.07 6.05
C LEU A 181 -2.71 11.79 5.23
N SER A 182 -2.68 11.66 3.92
CA SER A 182 -3.69 12.25 3.04
C SER A 182 -5.00 11.47 3.09
N ASP A 183 -4.92 10.14 3.23
CA ASP A 183 -6.05 9.23 3.23
C ASP A 183 -5.79 8.02 4.13
N ALA A 184 -6.84 7.60 4.84
CA ALA A 184 -6.89 6.34 5.55
C ALA A 184 -8.28 5.73 5.40
N GLU A 185 -8.35 4.51 4.88
CA GLU A 185 -9.58 3.75 4.71
C GLU A 185 -9.91 3.00 6.01
N ILE A 186 -11.14 3.11 6.50
CA ILE A 186 -11.67 2.32 7.60
C ILE A 186 -12.66 1.33 7.01
N VAL A 187 -12.40 0.04 7.23
CA VAL A 187 -13.28 -1.06 6.85
C VAL A 187 -13.92 -1.65 8.09
N ILE A 188 -15.23 -1.85 8.04
CA ILE A 188 -16.01 -2.44 9.12
C ILE A 188 -16.62 -3.74 8.59
N VAL A 189 -16.38 -4.83 9.32
CA VAL A 189 -17.01 -6.12 9.09
C VAL A 189 -17.85 -6.50 10.32
N VAL A 190 -19.13 -6.68 10.10
CA VAL A 190 -20.08 -7.11 11.12
C VAL A 190 -20.08 -8.64 11.14
N LEU A 191 -19.80 -9.23 12.30
CA LEU A 191 -19.70 -10.69 12.46
C LEU A 191 -20.82 -11.22 13.36
N ASN A 192 -21.32 -12.40 13.03
CA ASN A 192 -22.27 -13.14 13.87
C ASN A 192 -21.57 -13.99 14.95
N SER A 193 -22.35 -14.75 15.73
CA SER A 193 -21.84 -15.55 16.86
C SER A 193 -20.91 -16.70 16.48
N VAL A 194 -20.92 -17.15 15.22
CA VAL A 194 -20.00 -18.17 14.71
C VAL A 194 -18.80 -17.56 13.98
N GLY A 195 -18.67 -16.22 13.98
CA GLY A 195 -17.58 -15.50 13.35
C GLY A 195 -17.73 -15.32 11.84
N GLU A 196 -18.92 -15.54 11.30
CA GLU A 196 -19.19 -15.29 9.89
C GLU A 196 -19.56 -13.81 9.64
N PRO A 197 -19.04 -13.20 8.57
CA PRO A 197 -19.48 -11.88 8.14
C PRO A 197 -20.94 -11.86 7.73
N ILE A 198 -21.70 -10.88 8.23
CA ILE A 198 -23.12 -10.67 7.90
C ILE A 198 -23.39 -9.32 7.24
N ALA A 199 -22.50 -8.34 7.41
CA ALA A 199 -22.51 -7.07 6.68
C ALA A 199 -21.11 -6.47 6.63
N VAL A 200 -20.87 -5.61 5.64
CA VAL A 200 -19.64 -4.83 5.52
C VAL A 200 -19.97 -3.39 5.14
N ASN A 201 -19.06 -2.49 5.47
CA ASN A 201 -19.08 -1.12 4.97
C ASN A 201 -17.66 -0.53 5.05
N LYS A 202 -17.44 0.59 4.39
CA LYS A 202 -16.19 1.33 4.46
C LYS A 202 -16.43 2.83 4.49
N THR A 203 -15.48 3.54 5.07
CA THR A 203 -15.39 5.00 5.02
C THR A 203 -13.93 5.40 4.92
N SER A 204 -13.64 6.66 4.65
CA SER A 204 -12.27 7.16 4.62
C SER A 204 -12.12 8.45 5.41
N ILE A 205 -10.91 8.66 5.93
CA ILE A 205 -10.50 9.87 6.60
C ILE A 205 -9.53 10.58 5.68
N SER A 206 -9.96 11.71 5.14
CA SER A 206 -9.07 12.62 4.45
C SER A 206 -8.30 13.49 5.45
N THR A 207 -7.02 13.73 5.16
CA THR A 207 -6.12 14.55 5.97
C THR A 207 -6.09 14.09 7.43
N PHE A 208 -5.55 12.90 7.65
CA PHE A 208 -5.37 12.31 8.97
C PHE A 208 -4.03 12.74 9.58
N LEU A 209 -4.08 13.84 10.34
CA LEU A 209 -2.89 14.43 10.95
C LEU A 209 -2.26 13.50 11.99
N SER A 210 -0.93 13.53 12.04
CA SER A 210 -0.09 12.86 13.03
C SER A 210 -0.51 13.22 14.45
N ARG A 211 -0.50 12.22 15.33
CA ARG A 211 -0.85 12.37 16.77
C ARG A 211 -2.25 12.94 17.01
N THR A 212 -3.21 12.69 16.11
CA THR A 212 -4.59 13.14 16.26
C THR A 212 -5.60 12.01 16.26
N ASN A 213 -6.81 12.33 16.75
CA ASN A 213 -7.97 11.46 16.76
C ASN A 213 -9.04 12.00 15.80
N ARG A 214 -9.76 11.08 15.14
CA ARG A 214 -10.88 11.39 14.25
C ARG A 214 -12.03 10.43 14.51
N SER A 215 -13.21 10.97 14.80
CA SER A 215 -14.42 10.17 14.85
C SER A 215 -14.81 9.71 13.45
N PHE A 216 -15.35 8.51 13.34
CA PHE A 216 -15.95 8.00 12.11
C PHE A 216 -17.33 7.41 12.41
N GLU A 217 -18.16 7.35 11.37
CA GLU A 217 -19.45 6.68 11.41
C GLU A 217 -19.68 5.98 10.06
N VAL A 218 -20.23 4.78 10.11
CA VAL A 218 -20.80 4.08 8.94
C VAL A 218 -22.22 3.64 9.23
N ARG A 219 -23.05 3.59 8.19
CA ARG A 219 -24.50 3.42 8.30
C ARG A 219 -24.98 2.34 7.35
N TRP A 220 -25.87 1.47 7.83
CA TRP A 220 -26.63 0.54 7.00
C TRP A 220 -28.09 0.98 6.97
N PRO A 221 -28.65 1.30 5.78
CA PRO A 221 -30.03 1.75 5.67
C PRO A 221 -31.05 0.60 5.80
N SER A 222 -30.60 -0.65 5.65
CA SER A 222 -31.46 -1.84 5.60
C SER A 222 -30.94 -2.95 6.51
N PRO A 223 -31.83 -3.81 7.04
CA PRO A 223 -31.43 -4.95 7.86
C PRO A 223 -30.65 -5.96 7.04
N PHE A 224 -29.58 -6.49 7.62
CA PHE A 224 -28.81 -7.60 7.05
C PHE A 224 -29.24 -8.94 7.65
N ILE A 225 -28.93 -10.04 6.96
CA ILE A 225 -29.31 -11.39 7.38
C ILE A 225 -28.33 -11.89 8.44
N GLY A 226 -28.82 -12.06 9.67
CA GLY A 226 -28.07 -12.60 10.80
C GLY A 226 -28.16 -11.70 12.04
N ASN A 227 -27.60 -12.16 13.15
CA ASN A 227 -27.56 -11.41 14.39
C ASN A 227 -26.16 -10.86 14.64
N PHE A 228 -26.07 -9.59 15.02
CA PHE A 228 -24.83 -8.96 15.47
C PHE A 228 -24.21 -9.71 16.66
N ASN A 229 -22.89 -9.89 16.65
CA ASN A 229 -22.13 -10.37 17.79
C ASN A 229 -20.92 -9.49 18.08
N ARG A 230 -20.09 -9.21 17.06
CA ARG A 230 -18.90 -8.38 17.21
C ARG A 230 -18.56 -7.65 15.91
N LEU A 231 -17.69 -6.66 16.01
CA LEU A 231 -17.08 -5.97 14.89
C LEU A 231 -15.66 -6.49 14.68
N ASP A 232 -15.26 -6.60 13.42
CA ASP A 232 -13.86 -6.61 13.01
C ASP A 232 -13.62 -5.33 12.20
N VAL A 233 -12.75 -4.45 12.71
CA VAL A 233 -12.52 -3.12 12.15
C VAL A 233 -11.07 -2.98 11.76
N GLY A 234 -10.83 -2.75 10.47
CA GLY A 234 -9.52 -2.47 9.93
C GLY A 234 -9.37 -0.99 9.59
N ILE A 235 -8.18 -0.43 9.81
CA ILE A 235 -7.79 0.86 9.26
C ILE A 235 -6.54 0.67 8.40
N TYR A 236 -6.58 1.19 7.18
CA TYR A 236 -5.57 0.94 6.17
C TYR A 236 -5.13 2.27 5.54
N THR A 237 -3.82 2.42 5.31
CA THR A 237 -3.29 3.50 4.47
C THR A 237 -2.22 2.98 3.51
N ASN A 238 -2.10 3.60 2.33
CA ASN A 238 -1.13 3.15 1.33
C ASN A 238 0.23 3.83 1.56
N VAL A 239 1.19 3.08 2.09
CA VAL A 239 2.54 3.58 2.39
C VAL A 239 3.46 3.61 1.17
N PHE A 240 3.06 3.03 0.04
CA PHE A 240 3.81 3.12 -1.22
C PHE A 240 3.54 4.43 -1.98
N GLU A 241 2.54 5.21 -1.58
CA GLU A 241 2.21 6.47 -2.21
C GLU A 241 2.85 7.64 -1.47
N ASN A 242 3.94 8.19 -2.01
CA ASN A 242 4.58 9.37 -1.42
C ASN A 242 3.63 10.57 -1.30
N THR A 243 2.64 10.69 -2.19
CA THR A 243 1.59 11.72 -2.13
C THR A 243 0.68 11.56 -0.93
N ASN A 244 0.62 10.36 -0.35
CA ASN A 244 -0.16 10.09 0.85
C ASN A 244 0.52 10.61 2.12
N PHE A 245 1.82 10.90 2.09
CA PHE A 245 2.50 11.59 3.17
C PHE A 245 2.44 13.10 2.93
N LEU A 246 1.65 13.81 3.74
CA LEU A 246 1.53 15.26 3.62
C LEU A 246 2.86 15.90 4.03
N ARG A 247 3.47 16.65 3.11
CA ARG A 247 4.70 17.39 3.40
C ARG A 247 4.36 18.48 4.42
N ARG A 248 5.00 18.45 5.59
CA ARG A 248 5.04 19.61 6.47
C ARG A 248 5.83 20.71 5.78
N VAL A 249 5.13 21.64 5.13
CA VAL A 249 5.70 22.91 4.68
C VAL A 249 5.98 23.75 5.92
N GLY A 250 7.13 23.51 6.57
CA GLY A 250 7.42 24.18 7.84
C GLY A 250 8.67 23.70 8.58
N GLY A 251 9.62 23.06 7.91
CA GLY A 251 10.96 22.96 8.48
C GLY A 251 11.55 24.37 8.51
N GLN A 252 11.83 24.89 9.71
CA GLN A 252 12.62 26.12 9.85
C GLN A 252 13.90 25.97 9.02
N GLU A 253 13.99 26.68 7.91
CA GLU A 253 15.29 27.03 7.36
C GLU A 253 15.96 27.89 8.43
N ARG A 254 16.81 27.25 9.23
CA ARG A 254 17.86 27.96 9.95
C ARG A 254 18.71 28.58 8.85
N PHE A 255 18.44 29.84 8.52
CA PHE A 255 19.37 30.69 7.81
C PHE A 255 20.67 30.65 8.62
N GLN A 256 21.62 29.84 8.17
CA GLN A 256 22.98 29.91 8.64
C GLN A 256 23.49 31.30 8.26
N GLU A 257 23.82 32.05 9.31
CA GLU A 257 24.86 33.06 9.38
C GLU A 257 25.62 33.26 8.07
N PHE A 258 25.40 34.41 7.42
CA PHE A 258 26.47 35.04 6.67
C PHE A 258 27.06 36.13 7.55
N ASN A 259 28.17 35.79 8.20
CA ASN A 259 29.14 36.77 8.67
C ASN A 259 29.63 37.58 7.47
N GLY A 260 29.59 38.89 7.58
CA GLY A 260 30.10 39.83 6.58
C GLY A 260 30.45 41.16 7.24
N GLU A 261 31.65 41.17 7.82
CA GLU A 261 32.52 42.31 8.22
C GLU A 261 32.10 43.23 9.37
#